data_AF-A0A9P7BSX1-F1
#
_entry.id   AF-A0A9P7BSX1-F1
#
_cell.length_a   1.000
_cell.length_b   1.000
_cell.length_c   1.000
_cell.angle_alpha   90.00
_cell.angle_beta   90.00
_cell.angle_gamma   90.00
#
_symmetry.space_group_name_H-M   'P 1'
#
loop_
_entity.id
_entity.type
_entity.pdbx_description
1 polymer ?
#
loop_
_entity_poly.entity_id
_entity_poly.type
_entity_poly.pdbx_seq_one_letter_code
_entity_poly.pdbx_strand_id
1 'polypeptide(L)'
;MILSRNTYSLVHKAEAFSLSGSSGIYQLLWRFHLHSHRIYSWHDRRSPSCIVYLGFPLYTSVSQRNQFLDKIVRSIVSAREVYSRRSLSVRGRVTILNSLILPRLWHVIRALFIPPESFLKRIQPTASSFEKFRQFPKISIPSLCTSRRLGSLNVLDPAIQLGVL
;
A
#
# COMPACT_ATOMS: atom_id res chain seq x y z
N MET A 1 7.06 -4.96 -23.34
CA MET A 1 5.59 -5.19 -23.35
C MET A 1 4.93 -3.85 -23.08
N ILE A 2 4.18 -3.33 -24.04
CA ILE A 2 3.47 -2.06 -23.93
C ILE A 2 2.06 -2.42 -23.46
N LEU A 3 1.71 -2.12 -22.21
CA LEU A 3 0.32 -2.21 -21.76
C LEU A 3 -0.41 -0.96 -22.26
N SER A 4 -0.87 -1.01 -23.52
CA SER A 4 -1.75 -0.01 -24.10
C SER A 4 -3.20 -0.39 -23.77
N ARG A 5 -3.93 0.52 -23.11
CA ARG A 5 -5.40 0.43 -23.08
C ARG A 5 -5.90 0.66 -24.50
N ASN A 6 -6.53 -0.36 -25.08
CA ASN A 6 -7.31 -0.24 -26.31
C ASN A 6 -8.35 0.87 -26.15
N THR A 7 -8.16 2.00 -26.84
CA THR A 7 -9.17 2.98 -27.32
C THR A 7 -8.41 4.22 -27.81
N TYR A 8 -8.70 4.66 -29.03
CA TYR A 8 -8.03 5.73 -29.78
C TYR A 8 -7.97 7.12 -29.11
N SER A 9 -8.52 7.28 -27.90
CA SER A 9 -8.65 8.56 -27.18
C SER A 9 -7.64 8.79 -26.05
N LEU A 10 -6.73 7.86 -25.75
CA LEU A 10 -5.89 7.90 -24.53
C LEU A 10 -4.36 7.85 -24.76
N VAL A 11 -3.87 8.16 -25.95
CA VAL A 11 -2.41 8.13 -26.24
C VAL A 11 -1.61 9.06 -25.31
N HIS A 12 -2.18 10.19 -24.91
CA HIS A 12 -1.55 11.14 -23.97
C HIS A 12 -1.38 10.59 -22.54
N LYS A 13 -2.06 9.48 -22.21
CA LYS A 13 -1.98 8.81 -20.90
C LYS A 13 -1.20 7.50 -20.98
N ALA A 14 -0.64 7.16 -22.14
CA ALA A 14 0.17 5.97 -22.29
C ALA A 14 1.53 6.19 -21.59
N GLU A 15 1.87 5.25 -20.70
CA GLU A 15 3.16 5.21 -20.03
C GLU A 15 3.88 3.92 -20.43
N ALA A 16 5.11 4.05 -20.91
CA ALA A 16 5.95 2.92 -21.19
C ALA A 16 6.75 2.51 -19.95
N PHE A 17 7.07 1.23 -19.79
CA PHE A 17 8.03 0.80 -18.78
C PHE A 17 8.92 -0.32 -19.28
N SER A 18 10.13 -0.36 -18.74
CA SER A 18 11.11 -1.40 -19.03
C SER A 18 10.83 -2.63 -18.18
N LEU A 19 10.58 -3.79 -18.81
CA LEU A 19 10.41 -5.06 -18.10
C LEU A 19 11.69 -5.51 -17.38
N SER A 20 12.85 -5.17 -17.95
CA SER A 20 14.15 -5.46 -17.33
C SER A 20 14.58 -4.39 -16.33
N GLY A 21 13.86 -3.26 -16.25
CA GLY A 21 14.26 -2.09 -15.49
C GLY A 21 15.47 -1.34 -16.05
N SER A 22 16.05 -1.78 -17.18
CA SER A 22 17.26 -1.18 -17.75
C SER A 22 16.99 0.22 -18.30
N SER A 23 17.78 1.19 -17.82
CA SER A 23 17.72 2.60 -18.24
C SER A 23 18.48 2.86 -19.55
N GLY A 24 19.53 2.07 -19.82
CA GLY A 24 20.40 2.28 -20.99
C GLY A 24 19.76 1.86 -22.31
N ILE A 25 18.93 0.80 -22.27
CA ILE A 25 18.22 0.30 -23.44
C ILE A 25 17.18 1.33 -23.95
N TYR A 26 16.57 2.11 -23.05
CA TYR A 26 15.62 3.16 -23.45
C TYR A 26 16.28 4.24 -24.32
N GLN A 27 17.40 4.80 -23.86
CA GLN A 27 18.07 5.91 -24.55
C GLN A 27 18.56 5.50 -25.94
N LEU A 28 18.99 4.24 -26.10
CA LEU A 28 19.61 3.76 -27.33
C LEU A 28 18.62 3.26 -28.37
N LEU A 29 17.53 2.57 -27.96
CA LEU A 29 16.66 1.84 -28.89
C LEU A 29 15.21 2.31 -28.85
N TRP A 30 14.65 2.57 -27.67
CA TRP A 30 13.21 2.77 -27.53
C TRP A 30 12.77 4.22 -27.66
N ARG A 31 13.65 5.19 -27.37
CA ARG A 31 13.28 6.60 -27.37
C ARG A 31 12.66 7.04 -28.70
N PHE A 32 13.31 6.75 -29.83
CA PHE A 32 12.78 7.13 -31.14
C PHE A 32 11.44 6.47 -31.46
N HIS A 33 11.32 5.17 -31.17
CA HIS A 33 10.10 4.40 -31.41
C HIS A 33 8.92 4.83 -30.52
N LEU A 34 9.17 5.19 -29.26
CA LEU A 34 8.12 5.71 -28.36
C LEU A 34 7.69 7.12 -28.76
N HIS A 35 8.63 7.96 -29.17
CA HIS A 35 8.32 9.30 -29.69
C HIS A 35 7.48 9.24 -30.97
N SER A 36 7.75 8.31 -31.89
CA SER A 36 6.92 8.15 -33.11
C SER A 36 5.48 7.74 -32.80
N HIS A 37 5.25 7.05 -31.68
CA HIS A 37 3.92 6.68 -31.19
C HIS A 37 3.32 7.71 -30.22
N ARG A 38 3.93 8.91 -30.09
CA ARG A 38 3.49 9.99 -29.18
C ARG A 38 3.46 9.58 -27.69
N ILE A 39 4.34 8.65 -27.30
CA ILE A 39 4.53 8.24 -25.90
C ILE A 39 5.74 8.99 -25.34
N TYR A 40 5.48 9.94 -24.44
CA TYR A 40 6.51 10.78 -23.82
C TYR A 40 6.82 10.39 -22.37
N SER A 41 5.90 9.67 -21.71
CA SER A 41 6.08 9.19 -20.35
C SER A 41 6.65 7.76 -20.34
N TRP A 42 7.73 7.56 -19.60
CA TRP A 42 8.36 6.26 -19.46
C TRP A 42 8.95 6.06 -18.06
N HIS A 43 8.99 4.80 -17.62
CA HIS A 43 9.56 4.40 -16.34
C HIS A 43 10.63 3.31 -16.48
N ASP A 44 11.65 3.42 -15.63
CA ASP A 44 12.74 2.47 -15.47
C ASP A 44 13.14 2.33 -14.00
N ARG A 45 14.24 1.62 -13.72
CA ARG A 45 14.74 1.45 -12.34
C ARG A 45 15.17 2.74 -11.65
N ARG A 46 15.54 3.78 -12.42
CA ARG A 46 16.03 5.07 -11.93
C ARG A 46 14.89 6.05 -11.66
N SER A 47 13.71 5.77 -12.19
CA SER A 47 12.51 6.58 -11.97
C SER A 47 12.17 6.62 -10.48
N PRO A 48 11.79 7.78 -9.94
CA PRO A 48 11.63 7.96 -8.49
C PRO A 48 10.45 7.15 -7.94
N SER A 49 9.44 6.86 -8.76
CA SER A 49 8.24 6.11 -8.39
C SER A 49 7.94 4.99 -9.39
N CYS A 50 7.27 3.94 -8.93
CA CYS A 50 6.71 2.90 -9.79
C CYS A 50 5.46 3.38 -10.54
N ILE A 51 5.18 2.75 -11.68
CA ILE A 51 3.88 2.86 -12.35
C ILE A 51 2.85 2.10 -11.51
N VAL A 52 1.61 2.59 -11.43
CA VAL A 52 0.52 1.90 -10.75
C VAL A 52 -0.52 1.45 -11.78
N TYR A 53 -0.62 0.15 -12.01
CA TYR A 53 -1.58 -0.45 -12.93
C TYR A 53 -2.70 -1.14 -12.13
N LEU A 54 -3.94 -0.66 -12.26
CA LEU A 54 -5.11 -1.19 -11.52
C LEU A 54 -4.92 -1.25 -10.00
N GLY A 55 -4.12 -0.33 -9.43
CA GLY A 55 -3.78 -0.32 -8.01
C GLY A 55 -2.56 -1.18 -7.62
N PHE A 56 -1.97 -1.90 -8.58
CA PHE A 56 -0.78 -2.71 -8.39
C PHE A 56 0.47 -1.94 -8.87
N PRO A 57 1.49 -1.78 -8.03
CA PRO A 57 2.72 -1.11 -8.44
C PRO A 57 3.57 -2.04 -9.32
N LEU A 58 3.93 -1.55 -10.49
CA LEU A 58 4.93 -2.14 -11.37
C LEU A 58 6.26 -1.44 -11.08
N TYR A 59 7.02 -2.01 -10.15
CA TYR A 59 8.35 -1.51 -9.79
C TYR A 59 9.46 -2.36 -10.44
N THR A 60 10.57 -1.71 -10.75
CA THR A 60 11.78 -2.34 -11.28
C THR A 60 12.98 -2.14 -10.37
N SER A 61 12.79 -1.45 -9.23
CA SER A 61 13.80 -1.28 -8.19
C SER A 61 13.20 -1.35 -6.78
N VAL A 62 14.04 -1.68 -5.80
CA VAL A 62 13.67 -1.72 -4.38
C VAL A 62 13.27 -0.34 -3.87
N SER A 63 13.92 0.72 -4.34
CA SER A 63 13.60 2.11 -3.97
C SER A 63 12.17 2.49 -4.36
N GLN A 64 11.73 2.10 -5.56
CA GLN A 64 10.36 2.33 -6.03
C GLN A 64 9.33 1.57 -5.19
N ARG A 65 9.61 0.30 -4.87
CA ARG A 65 8.79 -0.50 -3.98
C ARG A 65 8.64 0.18 -2.62
N ASN A 66 9.76 0.58 -2.00
CA ASN A 66 9.74 1.20 -0.69
C ASN A 66 8.99 2.53 -0.70
N GLN A 67 9.14 3.34 -1.76
CA GLN A 67 8.40 4.59 -1.90
C GLN A 67 6.87 4.36 -2.02
N PHE A 68 6.44 3.32 -2.74
CA PHE A 68 5.04 2.94 -2.82
C PHE A 68 4.49 2.51 -1.46
N LEU A 69 5.24 1.70 -0.72
CA LEU A 69 4.88 1.29 0.64
C LEU A 69 4.77 2.50 1.58
N ASP A 70 5.69 3.45 1.48
CA ASP A 70 5.64 4.69 2.26
C ASP A 70 4.38 5.51 1.94
N LYS A 71 3.96 5.58 0.67
CA LYS A 71 2.70 6.24 0.29
C LYS A 71 1.49 5.57 0.95
N ILE A 72 1.47 4.23 1.02
CA ILE A 72 0.39 3.50 1.69
C ILE A 72 0.38 3.79 3.20
N VAL A 73 1.54 3.73 3.84
CA VAL A 73 1.66 4.05 5.28
C VAL A 73 1.18 5.48 5.55
N ARG A 74 1.61 6.46 4.75
CA ARG A 74 1.16 7.86 4.87
C ARG A 74 -0.35 8.01 4.66
N SER A 75 -0.93 7.27 3.71
CA SER A 75 -2.37 7.25 3.49
C SER A 75 -3.13 6.74 4.74
N ILE A 76 -2.62 5.69 5.38
CA ILE A 76 -3.20 5.14 6.62
C ILE A 76 -3.06 6.14 7.78
N VAL A 77 -1.89 6.76 7.94
CA VAL A 77 -1.66 7.80 8.97
C VAL A 77 -2.61 8.98 8.76
N SER A 78 -2.76 9.46 7.53
CA SER A 78 -3.67 10.56 7.19
C SER A 78 -5.13 10.18 7.46
N ALA A 79 -5.55 8.96 7.09
CA ALA A 79 -6.88 8.46 7.40
C ALA A 79 -7.11 8.42 8.92
N ARG A 80 -6.11 7.97 9.68
CA ARG A 80 -6.14 8.00 11.15
C ARG A 80 -6.34 9.42 11.69
N GLU A 81 -5.63 10.42 11.18
CA GLU A 81 -5.78 11.81 11.63
C GLU A 81 -7.19 12.35 11.35
N VAL A 82 -7.77 12.01 10.20
CA VAL A 82 -9.16 12.38 9.88
C VAL A 82 -10.14 11.71 10.84
N TYR A 83 -9.92 10.44 11.16
CA TYR A 83 -10.81 9.71 12.08
C TYR A 83 -10.59 10.06 13.55
N SER A 84 -9.39 10.47 13.97
CA SER A 84 -9.12 10.88 15.36
C SER A 84 -9.80 12.20 15.72
N ARG A 85 -10.07 13.05 14.73
CA ARG A 85 -10.89 14.27 14.89
C ARG A 85 -12.37 13.98 15.11
N ARG A 86 -12.83 12.77 14.77
CA ARG A 86 -14.21 12.35 15.03
C ARG A 86 -14.26 11.76 16.45
N SER A 87 -15.25 12.15 17.25
CA SER A 87 -15.49 11.62 18.60
C SER A 87 -16.02 10.18 18.55
N LEU A 88 -15.25 9.26 17.97
CA LEU A 88 -15.62 7.88 17.76
C LEU A 88 -15.46 7.07 19.03
N SER A 89 -16.45 6.24 19.32
CA SER A 89 -16.33 5.21 20.34
C SER A 89 -15.15 4.28 20.04
N VAL A 90 -14.62 3.64 21.08
CA VAL A 90 -13.59 2.60 20.94
C VAL A 90 -13.99 1.55 19.90
N ARG A 91 -15.26 1.11 19.94
CA ARG A 91 -15.83 0.16 18.98
C ARG A 91 -15.87 0.71 17.55
N GLY A 92 -16.20 1.99 17.37
CA GLY A 92 -16.17 2.64 16.07
C GLY A 92 -14.76 2.66 15.46
N ARG A 93 -13.74 2.89 16.28
CA ARG A 93 -12.33 2.87 15.83
C ARG A 93 -11.86 1.47 15.43
N VAL A 94 -12.22 0.45 16.20
CA VAL A 94 -11.91 -0.95 15.85
C VAL A 94 -12.63 -1.37 14.57
N THR A 95 -13.88 -0.94 14.38
CA THR A 95 -14.62 -1.22 13.14
C THR A 95 -13.95 -0.58 11.93
N ILE A 96 -13.52 0.68 12.04
CA ILE A 96 -12.78 1.37 10.96
C ILE A 96 -11.45 0.67 10.65
N LEU A 97 -10.70 0.24 11.66
CA LEU A 97 -9.47 -0.52 11.46
C LEU A 97 -9.74 -1.80 10.67
N ASN A 98 -10.69 -2.62 11.16
CA ASN A 98 -11.02 -3.91 10.57
C ASN A 98 -11.61 -3.78 9.15
N SER A 99 -12.40 -2.74 8.88
CA SER A 99 -13.10 -2.60 7.60
C SER A 99 -12.36 -1.78 6.55
N LEU A 100 -11.49 -0.84 6.94
CA LEU A 100 -10.87 0.10 5.99
C LEU A 100 -9.34 -0.01 5.93
N ILE A 101 -8.68 -0.25 7.06
CA ILE A 101 -7.21 -0.23 7.14
C ILE A 101 -6.66 -1.64 6.86
N LEU A 102 -7.18 -2.66 7.54
CA LEU A 102 -6.69 -4.04 7.39
C LEU A 102 -6.88 -4.64 5.99
N PRO A 103 -8.03 -4.46 5.30
CA PRO A 103 -8.19 -5.03 3.95
C PRO A 103 -7.22 -4.42 2.92
N ARG A 104 -6.90 -3.12 3.07
CA ARG A 104 -5.91 -2.44 2.22
C ARG A 104 -4.51 -2.98 2.45
N LEU A 105 -4.12 -3.17 3.72
CA LEU A 105 -2.83 -3.75 4.08
C LEU A 105 -2.70 -5.18 3.58
N TRP A 106 -3.74 -5.99 3.77
CA TRP A 106 -3.81 -7.36 3.30
C TRP A 106 -3.62 -7.45 1.78
N HIS A 107 -4.38 -6.67 1.04
CA HIS A 107 -4.33 -6.66 -0.42
C HIS A 107 -2.92 -6.28 -0.92
N VAL A 108 -2.28 -5.29 -0.30
CA VAL A 108 -0.92 -4.85 -0.65
C VAL A 108 0.12 -5.94 -0.38
N ILE A 109 0.05 -6.59 0.79
CA ILE A 109 0.99 -7.65 1.16
C ILE A 109 0.87 -8.83 0.19
N ARG A 110 -0.35 -9.26 -0.12
CA ARG A 110 -0.63 -10.35 -1.06
C ARG A 110 -0.23 -10.00 -2.50
N ALA A 111 -0.48 -8.76 -2.92
CA ALA A 111 -0.15 -8.28 -4.25
C ALA A 111 1.35 -8.19 -4.52
N LEU A 112 2.15 -7.86 -3.49
CA LEU A 112 3.56 -7.51 -3.66
C LEU A 112 4.54 -8.60 -3.26
N PHE A 113 4.05 -9.74 -2.74
CA PHE A 113 4.89 -10.83 -2.22
C PHE A 113 5.99 -10.30 -1.28
N ILE A 114 5.69 -9.25 -0.50
CA ILE A 114 6.65 -8.65 0.43
C ILE A 114 6.73 -9.54 1.68
N PRO A 115 7.93 -9.76 2.26
CA PRO A 115 8.05 -10.42 3.55
C PRO A 115 7.23 -9.65 4.61
N PRO A 116 6.10 -10.23 5.07
CA PRO A 116 5.09 -9.52 5.83
C PRO A 116 5.64 -8.97 7.15
N GLU A 117 6.56 -9.71 7.78
CA GLU A 117 7.21 -9.37 9.05
C GLU A 117 7.76 -7.93 9.13
N SER A 118 8.59 -7.56 8.16
CA SER A 118 9.28 -6.26 8.17
C SER A 118 8.30 -5.08 8.00
N PHE A 119 7.26 -5.28 7.19
CA PHE A 119 6.28 -4.25 6.89
C PHE A 119 5.24 -4.12 8.01
N LEU A 120 4.78 -5.24 8.56
CA LEU A 120 3.84 -5.26 9.69
C LEU A 120 4.45 -4.60 10.93
N LYS A 121 5.72 -4.87 11.26
CA LYS A 121 6.42 -4.19 12.37
C LYS A 121 6.42 -2.66 12.24
N ARG A 122 6.43 -2.15 11.01
CA ARG A 122 6.41 -0.71 10.73
C ARG A 122 5.02 -0.08 10.91
N ILE A 123 3.95 -0.86 10.72
CA ILE A 123 2.56 -0.39 10.81
C ILE A 123 1.97 -0.63 12.20
N GLN A 124 2.42 -1.67 12.91
CA GLN A 124 1.91 -2.05 14.22
C GLN A 124 1.85 -0.87 15.22
N PRO A 125 2.86 0.02 15.33
CA PRO A 125 2.77 1.18 16.22
C PRO A 125 1.64 2.15 15.83
N THR A 126 1.40 2.32 14.52
CA THR A 126 0.36 3.21 13.99
C THR A 126 -1.04 2.67 14.29
N ALA A 127 -1.25 1.36 14.06
CA ALA A 127 -2.51 0.69 14.39
C ALA A 127 -2.79 0.72 15.90
N SER A 128 -1.79 0.36 16.71
CA SER A 128 -1.87 0.37 18.18
C SER A 128 -2.20 1.76 18.73
N SER A 129 -1.60 2.80 18.16
CA SER A 129 -1.82 4.19 18.60
C SER A 129 -3.20 4.71 18.20
N PHE A 130 -3.83 4.15 17.16
CA PHE A 130 -5.21 4.47 16.79
C PHE A 130 -6.23 3.89 17.77
N GLU A 131 -6.02 2.64 18.20
CA GLU A 131 -6.84 1.98 19.23
C GLU A 131 -6.71 2.67 20.57
N LYS A 132 -5.46 2.95 20.98
CA LYS A 132 -5.15 3.53 22.29
C LYS A 132 -5.42 5.03 22.39
N PHE A 133 -5.86 5.69 21.32
CA PHE A 133 -6.16 7.13 21.33
C PHE A 133 -7.25 7.44 22.38
N ARG A 134 -6.94 8.29 23.36
CA ARG A 134 -7.82 8.65 24.49
C ARG A 134 -8.37 7.45 25.30
N GLN A 135 -7.71 6.30 25.31
CA GLN A 135 -8.07 5.19 26.18
C GLN A 135 -7.25 5.22 27.47
N PHE A 136 -7.95 5.20 28.60
CA PHE A 136 -7.37 4.93 29.91
C PHE A 136 -8.28 3.93 30.66
N PRO A 137 -7.75 2.83 31.21
CA PRO A 137 -6.36 2.36 31.14
C PRO A 137 -5.96 1.86 29.74
N LYS A 138 -4.65 1.81 29.47
CA LYS A 138 -4.12 1.29 28.18
C LYS A 138 -4.25 -0.23 28.15
N ILE A 139 -5.10 -0.76 27.28
CA ILE A 139 -5.29 -2.20 27.09
C ILE A 139 -4.17 -2.74 26.19
N SER A 140 -3.66 -3.94 26.49
CA SER A 140 -2.66 -4.62 25.67
C SER A 140 -3.25 -5.11 24.34
N ILE A 141 -2.46 -5.18 23.27
CA ILE A 141 -2.92 -5.66 21.95
C ILE A 141 -3.43 -7.11 22.00
N PRO A 142 -2.76 -8.07 22.68
CA PRO A 142 -3.27 -9.44 22.77
C PRO A 142 -4.66 -9.50 23.41
N SER A 143 -4.90 -8.66 24.43
CA SER A 143 -6.20 -8.55 25.08
C SER A 143 -7.27 -7.91 24.18
N LEU A 144 -6.90 -7.08 23.18
CA LEU A 144 -7.81 -6.49 22.19
C LEU A 144 -8.14 -7.45 21.03
N CYS A 145 -7.21 -8.34 20.68
CA CYS A 145 -7.38 -9.36 19.64
C CYS A 145 -8.17 -10.59 20.12
N THR A 146 -8.49 -10.67 21.42
CA THR A 146 -9.23 -11.81 22.01
C THR A 146 -10.68 -11.84 21.51
N SER A 147 -11.27 -13.05 21.44
CA SER A 147 -12.65 -13.26 21.01
C SER A 147 -13.66 -12.42 21.80
N ARG A 148 -14.68 -11.91 21.09
CA ARG A 148 -15.78 -11.12 21.66
C ARG A 148 -16.51 -11.82 22.81
N ARG A 149 -16.53 -13.16 22.81
CA ARG A 149 -17.16 -13.96 23.88
C ARG A 149 -16.52 -13.76 25.26
N LEU A 150 -15.28 -13.27 25.29
CA LEU A 150 -14.52 -12.99 26.50
C LEU A 150 -14.54 -11.49 26.90
N GLY A 151 -15.44 -10.68 26.32
CA GLY A 151 -15.58 -9.26 26.65
C GLY A 151 -14.60 -8.31 25.94
N SER A 152 -13.87 -8.82 24.94
CA SER A 152 -12.91 -8.04 24.16
C SER A 152 -13.50 -7.45 22.86
N LEU A 153 -12.70 -6.62 22.17
CA LEU A 153 -13.05 -5.86 20.98
C LEU A 153 -12.89 -6.64 19.66
N ASN A 154 -12.25 -7.81 19.69
CA ASN A 154 -12.06 -8.68 18.52
C ASN A 154 -11.39 -7.93 17.34
N VAL A 155 -10.33 -7.19 17.66
CA VAL A 155 -9.40 -6.62 16.65
C VAL A 155 -8.78 -7.78 15.89
N LEU A 156 -8.71 -7.68 14.57
CA LEU A 156 -8.09 -8.72 13.75
C LEU A 156 -6.57 -8.54 13.79
N ASP A 157 -5.85 -9.61 14.15
CA ASP A 157 -4.39 -9.62 14.11
C ASP A 157 -3.90 -9.89 12.67
N PRO A 158 -3.19 -8.94 12.04
CA PRO A 158 -2.67 -9.13 10.69
C PRO A 158 -1.72 -10.33 10.56
N ALA A 159 -0.91 -10.62 11.58
CA ALA A 159 0.11 -11.66 11.54
C ALA A 159 -0.53 -13.06 11.55
N ILE A 160 -1.54 -13.26 12.41
CA ILE A 160 -2.33 -14.50 12.48
C ILE A 160 -3.12 -14.69 11.18
N GLN A 161 -3.78 -13.63 10.69
CA GLN A 161 -4.54 -13.74 9.45
C GLN A 161 -3.63 -14.12 8.27
N LEU A 162 -2.43 -13.54 8.21
CA LEU A 162 -1.47 -13.77 7.12
C LEU A 162 -0.76 -15.13 7.22
N GLY A 163 -0.96 -15.89 8.31
CA GLY A 163 -0.32 -17.19 8.55
C GLY A 163 1.19 -17.09 8.76
N VAL A 164 1.65 -15.98 9.34
CA VAL A 164 3.09 -15.71 9.57
C VAL A 164 3.52 -16.13 10.99
N LEU A 165 2.55 -16.27 11.89
CA LEU A 165 2.63 -16.93 13.20
C LEU A 165 1.80 -18.22 13.16
#